data_AF-A0A969JFP0-F1
#
_entry.id   AF-A0A969JFP0-F1
#
_cell.length_a   1.000
_cell.length_b   1.000
_cell.length_c   1.000
_cell.angle_alpha   90.00
_cell.angle_beta   90.00
_cell.angle_gamma   90.00
#
_symmetry.space_group_name_H-M   'P 1'
#
loop_
_entity.id
_entity.type
_entity.pdbx_description
1 polymer ?
#
loop_
_entity_poly.entity_id
_entity_poly.type
_entity_poly.pdbx_seq_one_letter_code
_entity_poly.pdbx_strand_id
1 'polypeptide(L)'
;MATDKQRFQEMTTLVGAWRTSSMGKRRFKRDKILLRKINETVLPEPTMERYLYLQEKMEVEHLPDTEYQELLKLVTQEEKIRNKRFQYLLELSQLRGISLNELMNQLGLNILNYA
;
A
#
# COMPACT_ATOMS: atom_id res chain seq x y z
N MET A 1 20.42 17.78 -11.29
CA MET A 1 19.42 16.73 -11.01
C MET A 1 20.06 15.73 -10.06
N ALA A 2 19.60 15.61 -8.82
CA ALA A 2 20.17 14.66 -7.86
C ALA A 2 19.80 13.22 -8.28
N THR A 3 20.77 12.32 -8.32
CA THR A 3 20.58 10.89 -8.59
C THR A 3 19.68 10.23 -7.54
N ASP A 4 18.86 9.24 -7.92
CA ASP A 4 17.92 8.53 -7.03
C ASP A 4 18.56 8.03 -5.72
N LYS A 5 19.83 7.62 -5.78
CA LYS A 5 20.62 7.19 -4.61
C LYS A 5 20.84 8.33 -3.60
N GLN A 6 21.03 9.55 -4.09
CA GLN A 6 21.27 10.75 -3.28
C GLN A 6 19.98 11.20 -2.58
N ARG A 7 18.84 11.11 -3.26
CA ARG A 7 17.51 11.33 -2.67
C ARG A 7 17.20 10.32 -1.57
N PHE A 8 17.55 9.05 -1.79
CA PHE A 8 17.39 7.99 -0.81
C PHE A 8 18.26 8.21 0.44
N GLN A 9 19.52 8.62 0.24
CA GLN A 9 20.42 8.98 1.33
C GLN A 9 19.90 10.17 2.14
N GLU A 10 19.56 11.28 1.48
CA GLU A 10 19.04 12.51 2.12
C GLU A 10 17.77 12.24 2.95
N MET A 11 16.93 11.31 2.52
CA MET A 11 15.71 10.93 3.24
C MET A 11 15.91 9.96 4.40
N THR A 12 16.86 9.02 4.32
CA THR A 12 17.24 8.22 5.50
C THR A 12 17.77 9.11 6.62
N THR A 13 18.41 10.23 6.27
CA THR A 13 18.80 11.27 7.23
C THR A 13 17.61 11.97 7.88
N LEU A 14 16.53 12.28 7.15
CA LEU A 14 15.34 12.93 7.72
C LEU A 14 14.60 12.05 8.74
N VAL A 15 14.37 10.77 8.41
CA VAL A 15 13.76 9.82 9.35
C VAL A 15 14.74 9.47 10.49
N GLY A 16 16.04 9.43 10.22
CA GLY A 16 17.10 9.24 11.20
C GLY A 16 17.19 10.37 12.23
N ALA A 17 17.06 11.62 11.78
CA ALA A 17 17.10 12.83 12.61
C ALA A 17 15.93 12.89 13.60
N TRP A 18 14.78 12.28 13.28
CA TRP A 18 13.64 12.22 14.19
C TRP A 18 13.91 11.38 15.45
N ARG A 19 14.95 10.53 15.49
CA ARG A 19 15.20 9.65 16.63
C ARG A 19 15.70 10.39 17.88
N THR A 20 16.24 11.60 17.74
CA THR A 20 16.94 12.32 18.81
C THR A 20 16.06 13.36 19.54
N SER A 21 15.12 14.01 18.85
CA SER A 21 14.21 15.01 19.44
C SER A 21 12.92 14.39 19.99
N SER A 22 12.36 14.96 21.07
CA SER A 22 11.04 14.59 21.62
C SER A 22 9.92 14.64 20.57
N MET A 23 9.89 15.70 19.76
CA MET A 23 8.91 15.87 18.69
C MET A 23 9.18 14.90 17.53
N GLY A 24 10.45 14.65 17.22
CA GLY A 24 10.87 13.64 16.26
C GLY A 24 10.44 12.22 16.66
N LYS A 25 10.57 11.84 17.94
CA LYS A 25 10.20 10.50 18.43
C LYS A 25 8.74 10.18 18.18
N ARG A 26 7.84 11.17 18.32
CA ARG A 26 6.40 10.99 18.01
C ARG A 26 6.19 10.74 16.51
N ARG A 27 6.86 11.52 15.66
CA ARG A 27 6.81 11.38 14.20
C ARG A 27 7.34 10.01 13.75
N PHE A 28 8.47 9.58 14.30
CA PHE A 28 9.05 8.26 14.04
C PHE A 28 8.14 7.10 14.48
N LYS A 29 7.49 7.20 15.65
CA LYS A 29 6.49 6.20 16.09
C LYS A 29 5.31 6.14 15.12
N ARG A 30 4.79 7.29 14.69
CA ARG A 30 3.67 7.36 13.75
C ARG A 30 4.03 6.77 12.39
N ASP A 31 5.23 7.06 11.89
CA ASP A 31 5.77 6.51 10.64
C ASP A 31 5.79 4.97 10.67
N LYS A 32 6.36 4.38 11.75
CA LYS A 32 6.36 2.93 11.95
C LYS A 32 4.96 2.33 12.00
N ILE A 33 4.01 3.00 12.67
CA ILE A 33 2.62 2.53 12.77
C ILE A 33 1.96 2.54 11.39
N LEU A 34 2.16 3.60 10.60
CA LEU A 34 1.59 3.70 9.26
C LEU A 34 2.16 2.65 8.31
N LEU A 35 3.48 2.44 8.32
CA LEU A 35 4.12 1.36 7.56
C LEU A 35 3.56 -0.01 7.92
N ARG A 36 3.41 -0.29 9.22
CA ARG A 36 2.82 -1.55 9.67
C ARG A 36 1.39 -1.70 9.15
N LYS A 37 0.56 -0.67 9.29
CA LYS A 37 -0.81 -0.67 8.77
C LYS A 37 -0.86 -0.87 7.27
N ILE A 38 0.03 -0.23 6.49
CA ILE A 38 0.10 -0.41 5.03
C ILE A 38 0.38 -1.88 4.66
N ASN A 39 1.26 -2.55 5.40
CA ASN A 39 1.60 -3.95 5.15
C ASN A 39 0.53 -4.93 5.65
N GLU A 40 -0.17 -4.60 6.74
CA GLU A 40 -1.25 -5.42 7.32
C GLU A 40 -2.59 -5.24 6.58
N THR A 41 -2.78 -4.13 5.84
CA THR A 41 -4.03 -3.83 5.12
C THR A 41 -4.02 -4.51 3.75
N VAL A 42 -4.11 -5.84 3.78
CA VAL A 42 -4.18 -6.72 2.61
C VAL A 42 -5.26 -7.78 2.84
N LEU A 43 -5.74 -8.40 1.77
CA LEU A 43 -6.62 -9.57 1.91
C LEU A 43 -5.86 -10.74 2.55
N PRO A 44 -6.52 -11.54 3.41
CA PRO A 44 -5.96 -12.82 3.85
C PRO A 44 -5.62 -13.71 2.65
N GLU A 45 -4.52 -14.45 2.74
CA GLU A 45 -4.00 -15.28 1.63
C GLU A 45 -5.06 -16.20 1.00
N PRO A 46 -5.86 -16.98 1.76
CA PRO A 46 -6.88 -17.84 1.15
C PRO A 46 -7.97 -17.05 0.40
N THR A 47 -8.29 -15.85 0.88
CA THR A 47 -9.27 -14.97 0.25
C THR A 47 -8.71 -14.35 -1.03
N MET A 48 -7.42 -13.96 -1.02
CA MET A 48 -6.72 -13.45 -2.19
C MET A 48 -6.59 -14.55 -3.26
N GLU A 49 -6.22 -15.77 -2.89
CA GLU A 49 -6.15 -16.91 -3.81
C GLU A 49 -7.50 -17.20 -4.47
N ARG A 50 -8.59 -17.21 -3.69
CA ARG A 50 -9.94 -17.42 -4.24
C ARG A 50 -10.35 -16.29 -5.18
N TYR A 51 -10.02 -15.05 -4.84
CA TYR A 51 -10.26 -13.89 -5.70
C TYR A 51 -9.54 -14.02 -7.04
N LEU A 52 -8.22 -14.30 -7.02
CA LEU A 52 -7.41 -14.46 -8.21
C LEU A 52 -7.89 -15.62 -9.09
N TYR A 53 -8.22 -16.76 -8.48
CA TYR A 53 -8.78 -17.92 -9.19
C TYR A 53 -10.08 -17.57 -9.93
N LEU A 54 -11.02 -16.90 -9.26
CA LEU A 54 -12.30 -16.54 -9.87
C LEU A 54 -12.13 -15.47 -10.95
N GLN A 55 -11.18 -14.54 -10.78
CA GLN A 55 -10.86 -13.54 -11.78
C GLN A 55 -10.26 -14.19 -13.04
N GLU A 56 -9.28 -15.10 -12.89
CA GLU A 56 -8.70 -15.84 -14.00
C GLU A 56 -9.73 -16.71 -14.72
N LYS A 57 -10.57 -17.41 -13.95
CA LYS A 57 -11.63 -18.25 -14.52
C LYS A 57 -12.65 -17.43 -15.32
N MET A 58 -12.98 -16.21 -14.88
CA MET A 58 -13.89 -15.31 -15.59
C MET A 58 -13.34 -14.87 -16.96
N GLU A 59 -12.02 -14.70 -17.07
CA GLU A 59 -11.36 -14.30 -18.33
C GLU A 59 -11.28 -15.44 -19.34
N VAL A 60 -11.22 -16.70 -18.88
CA VAL A 60 -10.97 -17.87 -19.73
C VAL A 60 -12.24 -18.68 -20.00
N GLU A 61 -13.23 -18.66 -19.09
CA GLU A 61 -14.41 -19.53 -19.14
C GLU A 61 -15.70 -18.81 -18.71
N HIS A 62 -16.84 -19.48 -18.91
CA HIS A 62 -18.10 -19.01 -18.35
C HIS A 62 -18.15 -19.29 -16.84
N LEU A 63 -18.20 -18.21 -16.05
CA LEU A 63 -18.32 -18.28 -14.60
C LEU A 63 -19.79 -18.53 -14.21
N PRO A 64 -20.14 -19.63 -13.51
CA PRO A 64 -21.49 -19.87 -13.02
C PRO A 64 -21.99 -18.72 -12.14
N ASP A 65 -23.30 -18.45 -12.16
CA ASP A 65 -23.91 -17.34 -11.40
C ASP A 65 -23.49 -17.30 -9.92
N THR A 66 -23.37 -18.44 -9.28
CA THR A 66 -22.95 -18.54 -7.87
C THR A 66 -21.52 -18.06 -7.65
N GLU A 67 -20.60 -18.45 -8.53
CA GLU A 67 -19.19 -18.04 -8.49
C GLU A 67 -19.03 -16.57 -8.92
N TYR A 68 -19.86 -16.09 -9.84
CA TYR A 68 -19.91 -14.67 -10.20
C TYR A 68 -20.36 -13.79 -9.02
N GLN A 69 -21.39 -14.20 -8.29
CA GLN A 69 -21.81 -13.50 -7.07
C GLN A 69 -20.75 -13.55 -5.97
N GLU A 70 -19.97 -14.62 -5.89
CA GLU A 70 -18.82 -14.72 -4.98
C GLU A 70 -17.73 -13.73 -5.38
N LEU A 71 -17.36 -13.67 -6.66
CA LEU A 71 -16.38 -12.74 -7.19
C LEU A 71 -16.75 -11.29 -6.91
N LEU A 72 -18.02 -10.89 -7.13
CA LEU A 72 -18.49 -9.54 -6.80
C LEU A 72 -18.29 -9.16 -5.33
N LYS A 73 -18.52 -10.11 -4.41
CA LYS A 73 -18.29 -9.89 -2.97
C LYS A 73 -16.80 -9.72 -2.68
N LEU A 74 -15.95 -10.52 -3.30
CA LEU A 74 -14.49 -10.46 -3.13
C LEU A 74 -13.92 -9.15 -3.68
N VAL A 75 -14.34 -8.71 -4.87
CA VAL A 75 -13.99 -7.39 -5.44
C VAL A 75 -14.37 -6.26 -4.47
N THR A 76 -15.59 -6.30 -3.94
CA THR A 76 -16.06 -5.28 -2.99
C THR A 76 -15.22 -5.25 -1.70
N GLN A 77 -14.75 -6.42 -1.23
CA GLN A 77 -13.88 -6.51 -0.06
C GLN A 77 -12.47 -6.01 -0.36
N GLU A 78 -11.88 -6.44 -1.47
CA GLU A 78 -10.57 -6.01 -1.95
C GLU A 78 -10.53 -4.48 -2.10
N GLU A 79 -11.52 -3.89 -2.75
CA GLU A 79 -11.58 -2.45 -2.99
C GLU A 79 -11.61 -1.65 -1.69
N LYS A 80 -12.38 -2.11 -0.69
CA LYS A 80 -12.41 -1.48 0.64
C LYS A 80 -11.05 -1.51 1.31
N ILE A 81 -10.35 -2.63 1.23
CA ILE A 81 -9.00 -2.80 1.79
C ILE A 81 -8.00 -1.92 1.04
N ARG A 82 -8.03 -1.92 -0.29
CA ARG A 82 -7.20 -1.08 -1.14
C ARG A 82 -7.38 0.41 -0.82
N ASN A 83 -8.62 0.88 -0.75
CA ASN A 83 -8.94 2.26 -0.39
C ASN A 83 -8.41 2.61 1.01
N LYS A 84 -8.47 1.67 1.96
CA LYS A 84 -7.93 1.88 3.30
C LYS A 84 -6.40 1.97 3.29
N ARG A 85 -5.73 1.11 2.53
CA ARG A 85 -4.28 1.14 2.35
C ARG A 85 -3.83 2.44 1.68
N PHE A 86 -4.58 2.92 0.70
CA PHE A 86 -4.35 4.21 0.03
C PHE A 86 -4.40 5.39 1.01
N GLN A 87 -5.38 5.41 1.93
CA GLN A 87 -5.44 6.43 2.99
C GLN A 87 -4.18 6.45 3.86
N TYR A 88 -3.65 5.27 4.24
CA TYR A 88 -2.42 5.19 5.03
C TYR A 88 -1.18 5.64 4.25
N LEU A 89 -1.10 5.35 2.95
CA LEU A 89 -0.03 5.85 2.08
C LEU A 89 -0.07 7.37 1.97
N LEU A 90 -1.26 7.95 1.79
CA LEU A 90 -1.43 9.41 1.75
C LEU A 90 -1.04 10.06 3.09
N GLU A 91 -1.42 9.46 4.21
CA GLU A 91 -1.02 9.97 5.52
C GLU A 91 0.50 9.88 5.72
N LEU A 92 1.13 8.80 5.25
CA LEU A 92 2.58 8.61 5.36
C LEU A 92 3.34 9.60 4.46
N SER A 93 2.84 9.91 3.26
CA SER A 93 3.48 10.87 2.37
C SER A 93 3.44 12.28 2.96
N GLN A 94 2.29 12.68 3.51
CA GLN A 94 2.15 13.92 4.29
C GLN A 94 3.07 13.94 5.51
N LEU A 95 3.15 12.83 6.26
CA LEU A 95 4.04 12.71 7.42
C LEU A 95 5.52 12.84 7.03
N ARG A 96 5.90 12.45 5.81
CA ARG A 96 7.27 12.57 5.32
C ARG A 96 7.56 13.86 4.55
N GLY A 97 6.52 14.60 4.18
CA GLY A 97 6.63 15.83 3.39
C GLY A 97 7.01 15.58 1.93
N ILE A 98 6.64 14.42 1.38
CA ILE A 98 6.90 14.04 -0.01
C ILE A 98 5.59 13.76 -0.75
N SER A 99 5.63 13.74 -2.08
CA SER A 99 4.45 13.36 -2.87
C SER A 99 4.08 11.89 -2.66
N LEU A 100 2.82 11.55 -2.90
CA LEU A 100 2.38 10.15 -2.83
C LEU A 100 3.13 9.26 -3.84
N ASN A 101 3.32 9.73 -5.07
CA ASN A 101 4.06 9.00 -6.10
C ASN A 101 5.51 8.74 -5.69
N GLU A 102 6.16 9.75 -5.10
CA GLU A 102 7.52 9.59 -4.59
C GLU A 102 7.58 8.58 -3.45
N LEU A 103 6.63 8.61 -2.51
CA LEU A 103 6.54 7.61 -1.45
C LEU A 103 6.36 6.20 -2.03
N MET A 104 5.43 6.02 -2.96
CA MET A 104 5.15 4.73 -3.57
C MET A 104 6.39 4.16 -4.27
N ASN A 105 7.10 5.00 -5.04
CA ASN A 105 8.37 4.62 -5.66
C ASN A 105 9.42 4.18 -4.63
N GLN A 106 9.53 4.89 -3.51
CA GLN A 106 10.47 4.52 -2.43
C GLN A 106 10.11 3.21 -1.73
N LEU A 107 8.83 2.89 -1.63
CA LEU A 107 8.35 1.64 -1.05
C LEU A 107 8.38 0.48 -2.07
N GLY A 108 8.82 0.73 -3.32
CA GLY A 108 8.76 -0.26 -4.39
C GLY A 108 7.34 -0.63 -4.80
N LEU A 109 6.36 0.23 -4.51
CA LEU A 109 4.96 0.05 -4.88
C LEU A 109 4.77 0.60 -6.29
N ASN A 110 4.59 -0.29 -7.26
CA ASN A 110 4.42 0.10 -8.65
C ASN A 110 2.98 0.59 -8.89
N ILE A 111 2.83 1.79 -9.47
CA ILE A 111 1.53 2.40 -9.77
C ILE A 111 0.75 1.58 -10.82
N LEU A 112 1.46 0.77 -11.61
CA LEU A 112 0.92 0.00 -12.75
C LEU A 112 0.16 -1.28 -12.37
N ASN A 113 0.13 -1.69 -11.10
CA ASN A 113 -0.63 -2.88 -10.67
C ASN A 113 -2.06 -2.55 -10.20
N TYR A 114 -2.57 -1.36 -10.50
CA TYR A 114 -3.91 -0.90 -10.10
C TYR A 114 -4.82 -0.54 -11.29
N ALA A 115 -4.40 -0.84 -12.52
CA ALA A 115 -5.15 -0.58 -13.74
C ALA A 115 -5.62 -1.91 -14.36
#